data_AF-A0A531CQ04-F1
#
_entry.id   AF-A0A531CQ04-F1
#
_cell.length_a   1.000
_cell.length_b   1.000
_cell.length_c   1.000
_cell.angle_alpha   90.00
_cell.angle_beta   90.00
_cell.angle_gamma   90.00
#
_symmetry.space_group_name_H-M   'P 1'
#
loop_
_entity.id
_entity.type
_entity.pdbx_description
1 polymer ?
#
loop_
_entity_poly.entity_id
_entity_poly.type
_entity_poly.pdbx_seq_one_letter_code
_entity_poly.pdbx_strand_id
1 'polypeptide(L)' 'FGIDRAAAILSHGNLVLDPRKLTSGLLLRALQRKARFYAPAEAIAIEDNHLGVTVATRHGPRIHARHLV' A
#
# COMPACT_ATOMS: atom_id res chain seq x y z
N PHE A 1 -9.90 11.63 32.41
CA PHE A 1 -8.76 11.03 31.69
C PHE A 1 -8.09 9.85 32.42
N GLY A 2 -8.33 9.60 33.72
CA GLY A 2 -7.72 8.44 34.42
C GLY A 2 -6.19 8.42 34.36
N ILE A 3 -5.55 9.60 34.37
CA ILE A 3 -4.11 9.72 34.15
C ILE A 3 -3.41 9.63 35.51
N ASP A 4 -2.55 8.63 35.66
CA ASP A 4 -1.73 8.40 36.86
C ASP A 4 -0.46 9.30 36.88
N ARG A 5 -0.53 10.48 36.24
CA ARG A 5 0.60 11.40 36.02
C ARG A 5 0.13 12.85 36.11
N ALA A 6 1.06 13.76 36.45
CA ALA A 6 0.77 15.17 36.69
C ALA A 6 0.19 15.94 35.49
N ALA A 7 0.49 15.53 34.25
CA ALA A 7 -0.06 16.13 33.02
C ALA A 7 0.00 15.15 31.84
N ALA A 8 -0.77 15.44 30.78
CA ALA A 8 -0.72 14.73 29.50
C ALA A 8 -0.93 15.70 28.31
N ILE A 9 -0.48 15.30 27.13
CA ILE A 9 -0.70 16.04 25.87
C ILE A 9 -2.03 15.60 25.26
N LEU A 10 -2.93 16.55 25.02
CA LEU A 10 -4.15 16.33 24.27
C LEU A 10 -3.90 16.54 22.78
N SER A 11 -3.94 15.45 22.01
CA SER A 11 -3.85 15.50 20.55
C SER A 11 -5.23 15.82 19.96
N HIS A 12 -5.45 17.09 19.66
CA HIS A 12 -6.69 17.57 19.07
C HIS A 12 -6.83 17.06 17.63
N GLY A 13 -8.03 16.57 17.28
CA GLY A 13 -8.30 16.04 15.95
C GLY A 13 -7.66 14.67 15.68
N ASN A 14 -7.25 13.93 16.72
CA ASN A 14 -6.87 12.54 16.52
C ASN A 14 -8.06 11.74 15.95
N LEU A 15 -7.75 10.78 15.09
CA LEU A 15 -8.74 9.87 14.52
C LEU A 15 -8.25 8.45 14.74
N VAL A 16 -9.13 7.62 15.27
CA VAL A 16 -8.92 6.18 15.36
C VAL A 16 -9.75 5.54 14.27
N LEU A 17 -9.09 4.80 13.38
CA LEU A 17 -9.71 4.12 12.26
C LEU A 17 -9.45 2.63 12.38
N ASP A 18 -10.38 1.83 11.89
CA ASP A 18 -10.14 0.42 11.63
C ASP A 18 -9.26 0.32 10.36
N PRO A 19 -7.99 -0.13 10.46
CA PRO A 19 -7.08 -0.13 9.33
C PRO A 19 -7.52 -1.09 8.23
N ARG A 20 -8.26 -2.17 8.57
CA ARG A 20 -8.79 -3.11 7.58
C ARG A 20 -9.89 -2.45 6.76
N LYS A 21 -10.83 -1.77 7.42
CA LYS A 21 -11.92 -1.06 6.73
C LYS A 21 -11.39 0.08 5.87
N LEU A 22 -10.45 0.88 6.39
CA LEU A 22 -9.83 1.97 5.64
C LEU A 22 -9.15 1.45 4.37
N THR A 23 -8.28 0.45 4.52
CA THR A 23 -7.52 -0.11 3.39
C THR A 23 -8.43 -0.71 2.34
N SER A 24 -9.40 -1.53 2.75
CA SER A 24 -10.37 -2.12 1.82
C SER A 24 -11.17 -1.05 1.07
N GLY A 25 -11.61 0.00 1.75
CA GLY A 25 -12.32 1.12 1.10
C GLY A 25 -11.47 1.83 0.05
N LEU A 26 -10.20 2.10 0.37
CA LEU A 26 -9.27 2.74 -0.57
C LEU A 26 -8.94 1.86 -1.77
N LEU A 27 -8.70 0.56 -1.57
CA LEU A 27 -8.46 -0.40 -2.65
C LEU A 27 -9.68 -0.53 -3.56
N LEU A 28 -10.89 -0.57 -3.00
CA LEU A 28 -12.13 -0.59 -3.79
C LEU A 28 -12.28 0.67 -4.65
N ARG A 29 -11.95 1.86 -4.10
CA ARG A 29 -11.97 3.11 -4.88
C ARG A 29 -10.90 3.13 -5.97
N ALA A 30 -9.72 2.59 -5.72
CA ALA A 30 -8.68 2.46 -6.74
C ALA A 30 -9.10 1.49 -7.86
N LEU A 31 -9.75 0.38 -7.52
CA LEU A 31 -10.31 -0.57 -8.50
C LEU A 31 -11.36 0.11 -9.40
N GLN A 32 -12.25 0.90 -8.82
CA GLN A 32 -13.24 1.70 -9.58
C GLN A 32 -12.55 2.69 -10.54
N ARG A 33 -11.34 3.13 -10.21
CA ARG A 33 -10.48 3.96 -11.07
C ARG A 33 -9.55 3.15 -11.98
N LYS A 34 -9.86 1.86 -12.19
CA LYS A 34 -9.18 0.93 -13.10
C LYS A 34 -7.77 0.49 -12.65
N ALA A 35 -7.44 0.63 -11.36
CA ALA A 35 -6.25 -0.04 -10.82
C ALA A 35 -6.38 -1.57 -10.99
N ARG A 36 -5.24 -2.26 -11.16
CA ARG A 36 -5.18 -3.72 -11.29
C ARG A 36 -4.47 -4.29 -10.09
N PHE A 37 -5.06 -5.30 -9.46
CA PHE A 37 -4.48 -6.01 -8.33
C PHE A 37 -4.20 -7.46 -8.74
N TYR A 38 -3.00 -7.92 -8.42
CA TYR A 38 -2.55 -9.28 -8.69
C TYR A 38 -2.16 -9.93 -7.37
N ALA A 39 -2.70 -11.11 -7.10
CA ALA A 39 -2.34 -11.92 -5.94
C ALA A 39 -2.56 -13.41 -6.27
N PRO A 40 -1.62 -14.30 -5.92
CA PRO A 40 -0.27 -14.01 -5.42
C PRO A 40 0.65 -13.44 -6.52
N ALA A 41 1.48 -12.45 -6.17
CA ALA A 41 2.41 -11.81 -7.11
C ALA A 41 3.66 -11.30 -6.37
N GLU A 42 4.35 -12.20 -5.67
CA GLU A 42 5.61 -11.86 -4.97
C GLU A 42 6.70 -11.49 -5.99
N ALA A 43 7.27 -10.31 -5.87
CA ALA A 43 8.40 -9.86 -6.68
C ALA A 43 9.67 -10.59 -6.23
N ILE A 44 10.37 -11.24 -7.17
CA ILE A 44 11.59 -12.03 -6.89
C ILE A 44 12.84 -11.50 -7.60
N ALA A 45 12.67 -10.69 -8.64
CA ALA A 45 13.77 -10.00 -9.31
C ALA A 45 13.27 -8.69 -9.95
N ILE A 46 14.16 -7.71 -10.02
CA ILE A 46 13.90 -6.40 -10.61
C ILE A 46 15.06 -6.10 -11.56
N GLU A 47 14.72 -5.75 -12.81
CA GLU A 47 15.67 -5.35 -13.85
C GLU A 47 15.22 -4.00 -14.42
N ASP A 48 16.12 -3.02 -14.48
CA ASP A 48 15.87 -1.72 -15.09
C ASP A 48 16.71 -1.49 -16.35
N ASN A 49 16.16 -0.68 -17.26
CA ASN A 49 16.86 -0.17 -18.43
C ASN A 49 16.28 1.19 -18.85
N HIS A 50 16.80 1.75 -19.94
CA HIS A 50 16.34 3.04 -20.47
C HIS A 50 14.85 3.09 -20.89
N LEU A 51 14.18 1.94 -21.07
CA LEU A 51 12.76 1.84 -21.41
C LEU A 51 11.85 1.71 -20.18
N GLY A 52 12.40 1.33 -19.02
CA GLY A 52 11.66 1.20 -17.77
C GLY A 52 12.17 0.07 -16.88
N VAL A 53 11.31 -0.39 -15.98
CA VAL A 53 11.59 -1.42 -14.97
C VAL A 53 10.71 -2.64 -15.22
N THR A 54 11.31 -3.82 -15.18
CA THR A 54 10.60 -5.10 -15.27
C THR A 54 10.78 -5.88 -13.98
N VAL A 55 9.65 -6.28 -13.39
CA VAL A 55 9.59 -7.09 -12.17
C VAL A 55 9.23 -8.52 -12.52
N ALA A 56 10.06 -9.48 -12.17
CA ALA A 56 9.73 -10.90 -12.24
C ALA A 56 8.98 -11.31 -10.98
N THR A 57 7.84 -12.01 -11.14
CA THR A 57 7.08 -12.56 -10.00
C THR A 57 7.35 -14.05 -9.82
N ARG A 58 7.24 -14.55 -8.58
CA ARG A 58 7.52 -15.95 -8.22
C ARG A 58 6.78 -16.97 -9.09
N HIS A 59 5.57 -16.63 -9.53
CA HIS A 59 4.70 -17.56 -10.26
C HIS A 59 4.80 -17.43 -11.79
N GLY A 60 5.75 -16.64 -12.31
CA GLY A 60 6.06 -16.55 -13.74
C GLY A 60 5.74 -15.21 -14.41
N PRO A 61 4.55 -14.59 -14.21
CA PRO A 61 4.25 -13.32 -14.85
C PRO A 61 5.30 -12.24 -14.56
N ARG A 62 5.61 -11.45 -15.59
CA ARG A 62 6.49 -10.28 -15.47
C ARG A 62 5.66 -9.02 -15.63
N ILE A 63 5.93 -8.02 -14.78
CA ILE A 63 5.24 -6.72 -14.81
C ILE A 63 6.25 -5.68 -15.30
N HIS A 64 5.94 -5.01 -16.41
CA HIS A 64 6.76 -3.92 -16.94
C HIS A 64 6.08 -2.58 -16.68
N ALA A 65 6.84 -1.59 -16.21
CA ALA A 65 6.37 -0.24 -15.94
C ALA A 65 7.49 0.79 -16.14
N ARG A 66 7.12 2.03 -16.45
CA ARG A 66 8.09 3.15 -16.48
C ARG A 66 8.60 3.55 -15.10
N HIS A 67 7.79 3.34 -14.07
CA HIS A 67 8.10 3.68 -12.68
C HIS A 67 7.64 2.54 -11.78
N LEU A 68 8.49 2.18 -10.81
CA LEU A 68 8.23 1.20 -9.77
C LEU A 68 8.25 1.92 -8.41
N VAL A 69 7.31 1.59 -7.53
CA VAL A 69 7.17 2.13 -6.16
C VAL A 69 7.11 0.98 -5.18
#